data_AF-A0A523UQ94-F1
#
_entry.id   AF-A0A523UQ94-F1
#
_cell.length_a   1.000
_cell.length_b   1.000
_cell.length_c   1.000
_cell.angle_alpha   90.00
_cell.angle_beta   90.00
_cell.angle_gamma   90.00
#
_symmetry.space_group_name_H-M   'P 1'
#
loop_
_entity.id
_entity.type
_entity.pdbx_description
1 polymer ?
#
loop_
_entity_poly.entity_id
_entity_poly.type
_entity_poly.pdbx_seq_one_letter_code
_entity_poly.pdbx_strand_id
1 'polypeptide(L)'
;MNKSNEGTCEMCGHYVDVRQKAHIAAEGKKTGSNLLMLCPSCHVMFDTRLKPKIFKALKKLNVKNLPKSWKTSIYEQAAKASEAARGKKPS
;
A
#
# COMPACT_ATOMS: atom_id res chain seq x y z
N MET A 1 25.72 12.49 6.94
CA MET A 1 24.73 11.49 7.40
C MET A 1 23.66 12.23 8.18
N ASN A 2 22.47 12.41 7.59
CA ASN A 2 21.38 13.16 8.22
C ASN A 2 20.67 12.26 9.22
N LYS A 3 20.51 12.77 10.45
CA LYS A 3 19.87 12.15 11.60
C LYS A 3 18.63 11.37 11.16
N SER A 4 18.65 10.08 11.46
CA SER A 4 17.57 9.16 11.18
C SER A 4 16.25 9.76 11.63
N ASN A 5 15.28 9.86 10.73
CA ASN A 5 13.90 10.24 11.04
C ASN A 5 13.21 9.05 11.75
N GLU A 6 13.89 8.48 12.73
CA GLU A 6 13.53 7.31 13.53
C GLU A 6 12.39 7.70 14.46
N GLY A 7 11.16 7.57 13.95
CA GLY A 7 9.91 7.79 14.70
C GLY A 7 8.88 8.60 13.93
N THR A 8 9.29 9.36 12.92
CA THR A 8 8.36 10.18 12.15
C THR A 8 7.66 9.36 11.06
N CYS A 9 6.35 9.54 10.94
CA CYS A 9 5.55 9.04 9.82
C CYS A 9 5.89 9.80 8.54
N GLU A 10 6.29 9.10 7.48
CA GLU A 10 6.70 9.72 6.21
C GLU A 10 5.53 10.36 5.42
N MET A 11 4.28 10.08 5.79
CA MET A 11 3.11 10.67 5.12
C MET A 11 2.54 11.90 5.83
N CYS A 12 2.44 11.87 7.17
CA CYS A 12 1.83 12.96 7.93
C CYS A 12 2.82 13.77 8.78
N GLY A 13 4.09 13.37 8.85
CA GLY A 13 5.11 14.06 9.62
C GLY A 13 4.96 13.95 11.14
N HIS A 14 3.96 13.22 11.65
CA HIS A 14 3.79 13.03 13.09
C HIS A 14 4.80 12.03 13.62
N TYR A 15 5.38 12.33 14.77
CA TYR A 15 6.15 11.37 15.55
C TYR A 15 5.21 10.32 16.14
N VAL A 16 5.58 9.05 16.05
CA VAL A 16 4.86 7.92 16.62
C VAL A 16 5.83 6.86 17.12
N ASP A 17 5.49 6.21 18.24
CA ASP A 17 6.33 5.16 18.82
C ASP A 17 6.35 3.89 17.96
N VAL A 18 5.26 3.61 17.24
CA VAL A 18 5.13 2.43 16.36
C VAL A 18 4.82 2.85 14.94
N ARG A 19 5.64 2.37 14.00
CA ARG A 19 5.45 2.55 12.55
C ARG A 19 5.30 1.20 11.85
N GLN A 20 4.53 1.22 10.77
CA GLN A 20 4.26 0.08 9.92
C GLN A 20 4.90 0.30 8.55
N LYS A 21 5.39 -0.79 7.96
CA LYS A 21 5.97 -0.83 6.62
C LYS A 21 4.86 -0.92 5.58
N ALA A 22 4.55 0.19 4.93
CA ALA A 22 3.66 0.22 3.78
C ALA A 22 4.45 -0.01 2.50
N HIS A 23 4.09 -1.02 1.71
CA HIS A 23 4.67 -1.22 0.39
C HIS A 23 4.00 -0.28 -0.61
N ILE A 24 4.76 0.43 -1.44
CA ILE A 24 4.21 1.30 -2.48
C ILE A 24 3.53 0.43 -3.55
N ALA A 25 4.26 -0.43 -4.24
CA ALA A 25 3.74 -1.46 -5.14
C ALA A 25 3.83 -2.86 -4.50
N ALA A 26 2.83 -3.73 -4.74
CA ALA A 26 2.89 -5.12 -4.30
C ALA A 26 3.80 -5.98 -5.18
N GLU A 27 4.09 -5.52 -6.39
CA GLU A 27 4.94 -6.17 -7.38
C GLU A 27 6.39 -5.67 -7.20
N GLY A 28 7.38 -6.58 -7.16
CA GLY A 28 8.81 -6.24 -7.13
C GLY A 28 9.53 -6.46 -5.81
N LYS A 29 10.77 -5.96 -5.72
CA LYS A 29 11.66 -6.16 -4.56
C LYS A 29 11.16 -5.37 -3.35
N LYS A 30 11.18 -6.01 -2.17
CA LYS A 30 10.85 -5.41 -0.86
C LYS A 30 11.98 -4.52 -0.32
N THR A 31 12.58 -3.71 -1.19
CA THR A 31 13.74 -2.86 -0.89
C THR A 31 13.32 -1.40 -0.71
N GLY A 32 14.20 -0.59 -0.10
CA GLY A 32 13.85 0.71 0.48
C GLY A 32 13.06 1.69 -0.39
N SER A 33 13.25 1.71 -1.71
CA SER A 33 12.49 2.60 -2.62
C SER A 33 11.01 2.25 -2.77
N ASN A 34 10.61 1.04 -2.36
CA ASN A 34 9.24 0.54 -2.41
C ASN A 34 8.57 0.51 -1.02
N LEU A 35 9.20 1.12 -0.01
CA LEU A 35 8.74 1.07 1.37
C LEU A 35 8.52 2.47 1.92
N LEU A 36 7.43 2.64 2.65
CA LEU A 36 7.14 3.81 3.46
C LEU A 36 6.96 3.39 4.92
N MET A 37 7.57 4.14 5.83
CA MET A 37 7.44 4.03 7.28
C MET A 37 6.31 4.95 7.75
N LEU A 38 5.12 4.39 7.94
CA LEU A 38 3.90 5.13 8.22
C LEU A 38 3.36 4.82 9.62
N CYS A 39 2.66 5.77 10.26
CA CYS A 39 1.83 5.44 11.41
C CYS A 39 0.64 4.55 10.99
N PRO A 40 0.00 3.81 11.91
CA PRO A 40 -1.09 2.88 11.57
C PRO A 40 -2.23 3.52 10.77
N SER A 41 -2.67 4.72 11.18
CA SER A 41 -3.74 5.45 10.49
C SER A 41 -3.33 5.82 9.05
N CYS A 42 -2.09 6.28 8.88
CA CYS A 42 -1.53 6.62 7.58
C CYS A 42 -1.39 5.39 6.67
N HIS A 43 -0.95 4.26 7.24
CA HIS A 43 -0.84 3.00 6.52
C HIS A 43 -2.20 2.55 5.97
N VAL A 44 -3.23 2.52 6.81
CA VAL A 44 -4.59 2.13 6.39
C VAL A 44 -5.13 3.09 5.33
N MET A 45 -4.97 4.40 5.53
CA MET A 45 -5.41 5.41 4.56
C MET A 45 -4.71 5.28 3.21
N PHE A 46 -3.41 4.98 3.23
CA PHE A 46 -2.63 4.78 2.02
C PHE A 46 -3.16 3.61 1.19
N ASP A 47 -3.38 2.45 1.83
CA ASP A 47 -3.82 1.23 1.15
C ASP A 47 -5.31 1.24 0.74
N THR A 48 -6.16 1.87 1.53
CA THR A 48 -7.62 1.80 1.31
C THR A 48 -8.16 2.94 0.48
N ARG A 49 -7.52 4.12 0.52
CA ARG A 49 -8.02 5.34 -0.13
C ARG A 49 -7.05 5.90 -1.16
N LEU A 50 -5.78 6.11 -0.80
CA LEU A 50 -4.85 6.84 -1.68
C LEU A 50 -4.47 6.03 -2.91
N LYS A 51 -4.03 4.77 -2.77
CA LYS A 51 -3.67 3.92 -3.91
C LYS A 51 -4.78 3.84 -4.96
N PRO A 52 -6.06 3.52 -4.62
CA PRO A 52 -7.16 3.55 -5.59
C PRO A 52 -7.40 4.90 -6.25
N LYS A 53 -7.29 6.00 -5.50
CA LYS A 53 -7.47 7.36 -6.07
C LYS A 53 -6.36 7.70 -7.05
N ILE A 54 -5.11 7.43 -6.69
CA ILE A 54 -3.94 7.67 -7.55
C ILE A 54 -4.04 6.83 -8.82
N PHE A 55 -4.37 5.54 -8.71
CA PHE A 55 -4.55 4.66 -9.88
C PHE A 55 -5.61 5.21 -10.83
N LYS A 56 -6.77 5.63 -10.31
CA LYS A 56 -7.83 6.24 -11.12
C LYS A 56 -7.37 7.53 -11.81
N ALA A 57 -6.65 8.40 -11.11
CA ALA A 57 -6.13 9.64 -11.67
C ALA A 57 -5.10 9.38 -12.79
N LEU A 58 -4.10 8.54 -12.54
CA LEU A 58 -3.07 8.20 -13.52
C LEU A 58 -3.64 7.48 -14.74
N LYS A 59 -4.64 6.61 -14.54
CA LYS A 59 -5.35 5.95 -15.64
C LYS A 59 -6.09 6.96 -16.54
N LYS A 60 -6.71 7.99 -15.96
CA LYS A 60 -7.34 9.08 -16.74
C LYS A 60 -6.33 9.86 -17.57
N LEU A 61 -5.08 9.94 -17.13
CA LEU A 61 -3.96 10.54 -17.86
C LEU A 61 -3.30 9.58 -18.86
N ASN A 62 -3.92 8.43 -19.15
CA ASN A 62 -3.40 7.39 -20.04
C ASN A 62 -2.00 6.86 -19.67
N VAL A 63 -1.61 6.95 -18.39
CA VAL A 63 -0.37 6.33 -17.90
C VAL A 63 -0.51 4.81 -18.01
N LYS A 64 0.46 4.19 -18.70
CA LYS A 64 0.52 2.74 -18.92
C LYS A 64 1.30 2.06 -17.80
N ASN A 65 1.15 0.74 -17.68
CA ASN A 65 1.93 -0.10 -16.75
C ASN A 65 1.78 0.27 -15.26
N LEU A 66 0.59 0.71 -14.84
CA LEU A 66 0.29 0.97 -13.43
C LEU A 66 0.19 -0.33 -12.63
N PRO A 67 0.69 -0.38 -11.37
CA PRO A 67 0.59 -1.56 -10.52
C PRO A 67 -0.87 -1.98 -10.34
N LYS A 68 -1.18 -3.25 -10.64
CA LYS A 68 -2.56 -3.76 -10.52
C LYS A 68 -3.04 -3.72 -9.06
N SER A 69 -2.10 -3.84 -8.12
CA SER A 69 -2.35 -3.76 -6.68
C SER A 69 -2.87 -2.41 -6.21
N TRP A 70 -2.83 -1.36 -7.03
CA TRP A 70 -3.42 -0.06 -6.67
C TRP A 70 -4.88 0.08 -7.10
N LYS A 71 -5.40 -0.86 -7.89
CA LYS A 71 -6.74 -0.75 -8.48
C LYS A 71 -7.87 -0.76 -7.44
N THR A 72 -7.70 -1.53 -6.38
CA THR A 72 -8.72 -1.77 -5.34
C THR A 72 -8.10 -1.70 -3.95
N SER A 73 -8.92 -1.47 -2.92
CA SER A 73 -8.46 -1.42 -1.53
C SER A 73 -7.87 -2.76 -1.07
N ILE A 74 -6.99 -2.75 -0.06
CA ILE A 74 -6.43 -3.98 0.50
C ILE A 74 -7.51 -4.92 1.08
N TYR A 75 -8.61 -4.37 1.61
CA TYR A 75 -9.73 -5.17 2.12
C TYR A 75 -10.47 -5.90 0.99
N GLU A 76 -10.70 -5.23 -0.15
CA GLU A 76 -11.29 -5.88 -1.33
C GLU A 76 -10.35 -6.96 -1.89
N GLN A 77 -9.04 -6.74 -1.86
CA GLN A 77 -8.06 -7.75 -2.27
C GLN A 77 -8.11 -8.96 -1.34
N ALA A 78 -8.14 -8.74 -0.03
CA ALA A 78 -8.23 -9.79 0.99
C ALA A 78 -9.54 -10.60 0.90
N ALA A 79 -10.67 -9.92 0.67
CA ALA A 79 -11.97 -10.56 0.47
C ALA A 79 -11.94 -11.50 -0.75
N LYS A 80 -11.49 -11.00 -1.91
CA LYS A 80 -11.36 -11.81 -3.13
C LYS A 80 -10.41 -12.99 -2.97
N ALA A 81 -9.29 -12.80 -2.27
CA ALA A 81 -8.35 -13.88 -2.00
C ALA A 81 -8.98 -14.96 -1.11
N SER A 82 -9.75 -14.54 -0.12
CA SER A 82 -10.47 -15.45 0.80
C SER A 82 -11.59 -16.21 0.09
N GLU A 83 -12.36 -15.55 -0.78
CA GLU A 83 -13.36 -16.18 -1.64
C GLU A 83 -12.74 -17.21 -2.59
N ALA A 84 -11.65 -16.85 -3.26
CA ALA A 84 -10.93 -17.75 -4.16
C ALA A 84 -10.37 -18.99 -3.45
N ALA A 85 -9.88 -18.83 -2.21
CA ALA A 85 -9.40 -19.95 -1.40
C ALA A 85 -10.53 -20.91 -1.01
N ARG A 86 -11.73 -20.40 -0.70
CA ARG A 86 -12.91 -21.22 -0.38
C ARG A 86 -13.48 -21.96 -1.60
N GLY A 87 -13.37 -21.39 -2.79
CA GLY A 87 -13.82 -22.01 -4.05
C GLY A 87 -12.95 -23.19 -4.51
N LYS A 88 -11.69 -23.27 -4.06
CA LYS A 88 -10.84 -24.45 -4.26
C LYS A 88 -11.11 -25.49 -3.18
N LYS A 89 -12.22 -26.24 -3.30
CA LYS A 89 -12.30 -27.51 -2.58
C LYS A 89 -11.21 -28.45 -3.13
N PRO A 90 -10.40 -29.10 -2.30
CA PRO A 90 -9.56 -30.19 -2.76
C PRO A 90 -10.50 -31.33 -3.19
N SER A 91 -10.49 -31.65 -4.48
CA SER A 91 -11.02 -32.90 -5.05
C SER A 91 -10.03 -34.03 -4.82
#